data_AF-A0A7Y3UPF8-F1
#
_entry.id   AF-A0A7Y3UPF8-F1
#
_cell.length_a   1.000
_cell.length_b   1.000
_cell.length_c   1.000
_cell.angle_alpha   90.00
_cell.angle_beta   90.00
_cell.angle_gamma   90.00
#
_symmetry.space_group_name_H-M   'P 1'
#
loop_
_entity.id
_entity.type
_entity.pdbx_description
1 polymer ?
#
loop_
_entity_poly.entity_id
_entity_poly.type
_entity_poly.pdbx_seq_one_letter_code
_entity_poly.pdbx_strand_id
1 'polypeptide(L)'
;MQKDLEKINGIDGGNLIYSMWEGYLQKSNTKKFVDYLIKRNFTIHKIHTSGHADIMTLKRMVEAIKPKNIVPIHTFEGDEYKEIFTGTKVVRIKDNEVVTID
;
A
#
# COMPACT_ATOMS: atom_id res chain seq x y z
N MET A 1 -21.42 -3.91 12.38
CA MET A 1 -21.43 -2.54 11.83
C MET A 1 -22.67 -2.23 11.00
N GLN A 2 -22.88 -2.81 9.80
CA GLN A 2 -24.07 -2.47 9.00
C GLN A 2 -25.39 -2.60 9.79
N LYS A 3 -25.61 -3.77 10.42
CA LYS A 3 -26.79 -4.05 11.26
C LYS A 3 -26.96 -3.07 12.44
N ASP A 4 -25.88 -2.46 12.89
CA ASP A 4 -25.90 -1.50 14.00
C ASP A 4 -26.30 -0.11 13.49
N LEU A 5 -25.78 0.28 12.31
CA LEU A 5 -26.12 1.55 11.65
C LEU A 5 -27.57 1.59 11.15
N GLU A 6 -28.18 0.44 10.89
CA GLU A 6 -29.62 0.32 10.55
C GLU A 6 -30.53 0.72 11.72
N LYS A 7 -30.03 0.71 12.96
CA LYS A 7 -30.80 1.07 14.15
C LYS A 7 -30.68 2.56 14.52
N ILE A 8 -29.87 3.33 13.79
CA ILE A 8 -29.64 4.75 14.08
C ILE A 8 -30.49 5.59 13.14
N ASN A 9 -31.48 6.29 13.70
CA ASN A 9 -32.36 7.20 12.96
C ASN A 9 -31.61 8.48 12.56
N GLY A 10 -31.82 8.95 11.31
CA GLY A 10 -31.30 10.23 10.83
C GLY A 10 -29.79 10.27 10.54
N ILE A 11 -29.14 9.11 10.38
CA ILE A 11 -27.68 9.03 10.14
C ILE A 11 -27.28 9.18 8.66
N ASP A 12 -28.24 9.30 7.74
CA ASP A 12 -27.97 9.51 6.31
C ASP A 12 -27.27 10.85 6.08
N GLY A 13 -26.42 10.94 5.04
CA GLY A 13 -25.65 12.16 4.77
C GLY A 13 -24.35 12.30 5.58
N GLY A 14 -23.94 11.26 6.30
CA GLY A 14 -22.74 11.28 7.15
C GLY A 14 -21.40 11.28 6.40
N ASN A 15 -20.30 11.17 7.14
CA ASN A 15 -18.94 11.09 6.59
C ASN A 15 -18.31 9.75 6.96
N LEU A 16 -17.76 9.03 5.97
CA LEU A 16 -16.84 7.91 6.20
C LEU A 16 -15.42 8.41 6.04
N ILE A 17 -14.65 8.38 7.13
CA ILE A 17 -13.21 8.62 7.09
C ILE A 17 -12.51 7.28 6.86
N TYR A 18 -12.01 7.06 5.64
CA TYR A 18 -11.28 5.86 5.25
C TYR A 18 -9.78 6.13 5.28
N SER A 19 -9.15 5.85 6.44
CA SER A 19 -7.71 6.02 6.68
C SER A 19 -6.90 4.74 6.45
N MET A 20 -7.41 3.82 5.63
CA MET A 20 -6.76 2.55 5.30
C MET A 20 -6.32 2.55 3.83
N TRP A 21 -5.49 1.58 3.45
CA TRP A 21 -5.05 1.43 2.06
C TRP A 21 -6.26 1.27 1.11
N GLU A 22 -6.26 2.05 0.02
CA GLU A 22 -7.38 2.11 -0.93
C GLU A 22 -7.61 0.80 -1.66
N GLY A 23 -6.57 -0.02 -1.86
CA GLY A 23 -6.72 -1.34 -2.49
C GLY A 23 -7.68 -2.26 -1.73
N TYR A 24 -7.85 -2.08 -0.42
CA TYR A 24 -8.84 -2.84 0.36
C TYR A 24 -10.29 -2.45 0.06
N LEU A 25 -10.56 -1.30 -0.58
CA LEU A 25 -11.91 -0.93 -1.03
C LEU A 25 -12.46 -1.92 -2.06
N GLN A 26 -11.58 -2.61 -2.78
CA GLN A 26 -11.97 -3.64 -3.77
C GLN A 26 -12.29 -4.99 -3.13
N LYS A 27 -11.94 -5.21 -1.85
CA LYS A 27 -12.28 -6.46 -1.14
C LYS A 27 -13.79 -6.55 -0.95
N SER A 28 -14.36 -7.71 -1.23
CA SER A 28 -15.82 -7.94 -1.31
C SER A 28 -16.60 -7.38 -0.11
N ASN A 29 -16.14 -7.62 1.12
CA ASN A 29 -16.81 -7.15 2.33
C ASN A 29 -16.68 -5.63 2.51
N THR A 30 -15.49 -5.06 2.28
CA THR A 30 -15.27 -3.61 2.35
C THR A 30 -16.13 -2.89 1.33
N LYS A 31 -16.13 -3.38 0.08
CA LYS A 31 -16.91 -2.82 -1.01
C LYS A 31 -18.40 -2.80 -0.67
N LYS A 32 -18.95 -3.92 -0.19
CA LYS A 32 -20.36 -4.01 0.22
C LYS A 32 -20.72 -2.97 1.30
N PHE A 33 -19.86 -2.80 2.29
CA PHE A 33 -20.09 -1.84 3.37
C PHE A 33 -20.01 -0.39 2.88
N VAL A 34 -19.03 -0.08 2.02
CA VAL A 34 -18.87 1.24 1.41
C VAL A 34 -20.06 1.56 0.51
N ASP A 35 -20.47 0.63 -0.36
CA ASP A 35 -21.66 0.77 -1.22
C ASP A 35 -22.94 1.00 -0.39
N TYR A 36 -23.07 0.33 0.76
CA TYR A 36 -24.16 0.56 1.70
C TYR A 36 -24.19 2.00 2.22
N LEU A 37 -23.04 2.59 2.58
CA LEU A 37 -22.97 3.98 3.04
C LEU A 37 -23.20 4.99 1.92
N ILE A 38 -22.68 4.73 0.70
CA ILE A 38 -22.92 5.58 -0.47
C ILE A 38 -24.43 5.69 -0.76
N LYS A 39 -25.15 4.57 -0.71
CA LYS A 39 -26.62 4.56 -0.88
C LYS A 39 -27.37 5.38 0.17
N ARG A 40 -26.74 5.66 1.31
CA ARG A 40 -27.26 6.50 2.40
C ARG A 40 -26.71 7.93 2.35
N ASN A 41 -26.23 8.37 1.18
CA ASN A 41 -25.66 9.69 0.94
C ASN A 41 -24.42 10.04 1.78
N PHE A 42 -23.66 9.05 2.25
CA PHE A 42 -22.41 9.35 2.94
C PHE A 42 -21.36 9.89 1.97
N THR A 43 -20.61 10.90 2.41
CA THR A 43 -19.38 11.34 1.75
C THR A 43 -18.20 10.48 2.23
N ILE A 44 -17.37 10.00 1.31
CA ILE A 44 -16.20 9.19 1.65
C ILE A 44 -14.94 10.03 1.50
N HIS A 45 -14.21 10.18 2.59
CA HIS A 45 -12.90 10.84 2.62
C HIS A 45 -11.82 9.78 2.72
N LYS A 46 -10.95 9.71 1.72
CA LYS A 46 -9.81 8.80 1.72
C LYS A 46 -8.58 9.57 2.17
N ILE A 47 -8.05 9.21 3.34
CA ILE A 47 -6.94 9.95 3.99
C ILE A 47 -5.82 9.00 4.40
N HIS A 48 -5.49 8.05 3.52
CA HIS A 48 -4.42 7.11 3.77
C HIS A 48 -3.04 7.76 3.62
N THR A 49 -2.13 7.46 4.54
CA THR A 49 -0.70 7.73 4.39
C THR A 49 0.04 6.41 4.35
N SER A 50 0.92 6.23 3.35
CA SER A 50 1.74 5.02 3.22
C SER A 50 2.74 4.90 4.37
N GLY A 51 2.95 3.68 4.86
CA GLY A 51 4.04 3.35 5.79
C GLY A 51 5.35 2.95 5.09
N HIS A 52 5.35 2.81 3.77
CA HIS A 52 6.52 2.42 2.98
C HIS A 52 7.22 3.64 2.35
N ALA A 53 8.54 3.55 2.23
CA ALA A 53 9.36 4.53 1.54
C ALA A 53 9.01 4.60 0.04
N ASP A 54 8.86 5.82 -0.48
CA ASP A 54 8.74 6.05 -1.92
C ASP A 54 10.10 5.91 -2.63
N ILE A 55 10.08 5.93 -3.96
CA ILE A 55 11.29 5.77 -4.79
C ILE A 55 12.35 6.82 -4.43
N MET A 56 11.95 8.06 -4.16
CA MET A 56 12.90 9.13 -3.81
C MET A 56 13.55 8.89 -2.46
N THR A 57 12.80 8.39 -1.48
CA THR A 57 13.32 8.02 -0.16
C THR A 57 14.25 6.81 -0.26
N LEU A 58 13.91 5.81 -1.09
CA LEU A 58 14.79 4.67 -1.36
C LEU A 58 16.11 5.11 -2.04
N LYS A 59 16.07 6.04 -3.00
CA LYS A 59 17.27 6.63 -3.61
C LYS A 59 18.17 7.30 -2.58
N ARG A 60 17.60 8.10 -1.68
CA ARG A 60 18.34 8.74 -0.58
C ARG A 60 18.98 7.70 0.35
N MET A 61 18.28 6.61 0.64
CA MET A 61 18.82 5.51 1.45
C MET A 61 20.03 4.86 0.76
N VAL A 62 19.91 4.54 -0.54
CA VAL A 62 21.01 3.93 -1.31
C VAL A 62 22.21 4.87 -1.40
N GLU A 63 21.99 6.16 -1.63
CA GLU A 63 23.06 7.17 -1.68
C GLU A 63 23.81 7.30 -0.35
N ALA A 64 23.07 7.29 0.77
CA ALA A 64 23.65 7.40 2.10
C ALA A 64 24.45 6.15 2.51
N ILE A 65 23.92 4.95 2.20
CA ILE A 65 24.54 3.68 2.59
C ILE A 65 25.66 3.27 1.63
N LYS A 66 25.56 3.62 0.34
CA LYS A 66 26.44 3.18 -0.75
C LYS A 66 26.66 1.66 -0.75
N PRO A 67 25.59 0.85 -0.76
CA PRO A 67 25.72 -0.60 -0.68
C PRO A 67 26.42 -1.15 -1.93
N LYS A 68 27.21 -2.21 -1.78
CA LYS A 68 27.81 -2.92 -2.93
C LYS A 68 26.75 -3.65 -3.76
N ASN A 69 25.73 -4.19 -3.08
CA ASN A 69 24.64 -4.95 -3.69
C ASN A 69 23.30 -4.55 -3.08
N ILE A 70 22.24 -4.55 -3.88
CA ILE A 70 20.85 -4.34 -3.45
C ILE A 70 20.07 -5.63 -3.70
N VAL A 71 19.39 -6.13 -2.67
CA VAL A 71 18.46 -7.27 -2.79
C VAL A 71 17.04 -6.78 -2.52
N PRO A 72 16.22 -6.53 -3.55
CA PRO A 72 14.86 -6.07 -3.35
C PRO A 72 13.98 -7.23 -2.85
N ILE A 73 13.46 -7.06 -1.64
CA ILE A 73 12.52 -7.97 -0.99
C ILE A 73 11.20 -7.26 -0.70
N HIS A 74 10.14 -8.01 -0.40
CA HIS A 74 8.82 -7.46 -0.03
C HIS A 74 8.24 -6.47 -1.07
N THR A 75 8.48 -6.76 -2.35
CA THR A 75 7.94 -6.04 -3.49
C THR A 75 7.61 -7.01 -4.61
N PHE A 76 6.54 -6.74 -5.36
CA PHE A 76 6.22 -7.47 -6.59
C PHE A 76 7.10 -7.00 -7.75
N GLU A 77 7.49 -5.72 -7.74
CA GLU A 77 8.20 -5.05 -8.83
C GLU A 77 9.72 -4.98 -8.60
N GLY A 78 10.32 -5.99 -7.97
CA GLY A 78 11.74 -5.90 -7.68
C GLY A 78 12.62 -5.94 -8.93
N ASP A 79 12.12 -6.36 -10.10
CA ASP A 79 12.88 -6.30 -11.35
C ASP A 79 13.11 -4.86 -11.80
N GLU A 80 12.19 -3.93 -11.49
CA GLU A 80 12.32 -2.50 -11.75
C GLU A 80 13.50 -1.86 -10.99
N TYR A 81 13.97 -2.48 -9.90
CA TYR A 81 15.10 -1.93 -9.13
C TYR A 81 16.36 -1.79 -9.99
N LYS A 82 16.56 -2.65 -11.00
CA LYS A 82 17.70 -2.53 -11.92
C LYS A 82 17.67 -1.24 -12.73
N GLU A 83 16.47 -0.77 -13.07
CA GLU A 83 16.26 0.47 -13.81
C GLU A 83 16.34 1.68 -12.88
N ILE A 84 15.88 1.54 -11.63
CA ILE A 84 15.90 2.61 -10.62
C ILE A 84 17.33 2.86 -10.09
N PHE A 85 18.13 1.81 -9.89
CA PHE A 85 19.45 1.84 -9.23
C PHE A 85 20.58 1.40 -10.16
N THR A 86 20.73 2.08 -11.30
CA THR A 86 21.71 1.71 -12.34
C THR A 86 23.17 1.71 -11.90
N GLY A 87 23.52 2.47 -10.85
CA GLY A 87 24.87 2.55 -10.29
C GLY A 87 25.21 1.50 -9.23
N THR A 88 24.29 0.60 -8.90
CA THR A 88 24.47 -0.40 -7.84
C THR A 88 24.01 -1.77 -8.33
N LYS A 89 24.79 -2.82 -8.04
CA LYS A 89 24.45 -4.18 -8.46
C LYS A 89 23.16 -4.63 -7.77
N VAL A 90 22.10 -4.87 -8.54
CA VAL A 90 20.83 -5.40 -8.03
C VAL A 90 20.81 -6.92 -8.22
N VAL A 91 20.61 -7.65 -7.12
CA VAL A 91 20.54 -9.11 -7.07
C VAL A 91 19.11 -9.51 -6.78
N ARG A 92 18.40 -10.04 -7.79
CA ARG A 92 17.05 -10.56 -7.65
C ARG A 92 17.10 -12.02 -7.22
N ILE A 93 16.37 -12.33 -6.17
CA ILE A 93 16.26 -13.68 -5.60
C ILE A 93 14.80 -14.10 -5.49
N LYS A 94 14.54 -15.39 -5.61
CA LYS A 94 13.25 -16.03 -5.36
C LYS A 94 13.16 -16.53 -3.92
N ASP A 95 11.95 -16.85 -3.48
CA ASP A 95 11.74 -17.47 -2.17
C ASP A 95 12.58 -18.76 -2.04
N ASN A 96 13.32 -18.85 -0.93
CA ASN A 96 14.28 -19.91 -0.62
C ASN A 96 15.50 -20.01 -1.54
N GLU A 97 15.73 -19.05 -2.44
CA GLU A 97 16.95 -19.00 -3.23
C GLU A 97 18.14 -18.56 -2.36
N VAL A 98 19.24 -19.31 -2.45
CA VAL A 98 20.50 -18.98 -1.78
C VAL A 98 21.42 -18.32 -2.79
N VAL A 99 21.94 -17.14 -2.44
CA VAL A 99 22.93 -16.43 -3.24
C VAL A 99 24.21 -16.22 -2.44
N THR A 100 25.34 -16.51 -3.06
CA THR A 100 26.65 -16.13 -2.53
C THR A 100 27.01 -14.77 -3.09
N ILE A 101 27.36 -13.84 -2.21
CA ILE A 101 27.81 -12.50 -2.57
C ILE A 101 29.30 -12.43 -2.23
N ASP A 102 30.13 -12.22 -3.25
CA ASP A 102 31.58 -12.01 -3.12
C ASP A 102 31.95 -10.65 -2.50
#